data_AF-M1BVW2-F1
#
_entry.id   AF-M1BVW2-F1
#
_cell.length_a   1.000
_cell.length_b   1.000
_cell.length_c   1.000
_cell.angle_alpha   90.00
_cell.angle_beta   90.00
_cell.angle_gamma   90.00
#
_symmetry.space_group_name_H-M   'P 1'
#
loop_
_entity.id
_entity.type
_entity.pdbx_description
1 polymer ?
#
loop_
_entity_poly.entity_id
_entity_poly.type
_entity_poly.pdbx_seq_one_letter_code
_entity_poly.pdbx_strand_id
1 'polypeptide(L)'
;MYLRIELAKCIANPACTANVACLQTCNNRPDETECQIKCGDLFENTVVGEFNECAVSRKKCVPRKSDVGDFPVPDPSVPVQKFDMNDFSGKWYILSSKVENSPDDYICVYYKGRNDAWDGYGSSVLYTRSSVLPESIIFT
;
A
#
# COMPACT_ATOMS: atom_id res chain seq x y z
N MET A 1 4.35 -22.23 -17.85
CA MET A 1 4.67 -21.88 -16.45
C MET A 1 6.15 -21.51 -16.39
N TYR A 2 6.48 -20.22 -16.49
CA TYR A 2 7.88 -19.79 -16.44
C TYR A 2 8.33 -19.75 -14.99
N LEU A 3 9.16 -20.72 -14.57
CA LEU A 3 9.92 -20.60 -13.34
C LEU A 3 10.83 -19.37 -13.50
N ARG A 4 10.56 -18.32 -12.73
CA ARG A 4 11.31 -17.06 -12.82
C ARG A 4 12.74 -17.32 -12.34
N ILE A 5 13.72 -16.80 -13.08
CA ILE A 5 15.15 -17.06 -12.86
C ILE A 5 15.56 -16.80 -11.40
N GLU A 6 15.09 -15.71 -10.78
CA GLU A 6 15.45 -15.39 -9.39
C GLU A 6 14.85 -16.36 -8.37
N LEU A 7 13.64 -16.87 -8.62
CA LEU A 7 13.05 -17.93 -7.79
C LEU A 7 13.83 -19.24 -7.97
N ALA A 8 14.25 -19.57 -9.19
CA ALA A 8 15.06 -20.76 -9.45
C ALA A 8 16.43 -20.69 -8.76
N LYS A 9 17.10 -19.53 -8.84
CA LYS A 9 18.36 -19.27 -8.13
C LYS A 9 18.18 -19.36 -6.62
N CYS A 10 17.08 -18.83 -6.09
CA CYS A 10 16.78 -18.91 -4.67
C CYS A 10 16.59 -20.38 -4.22
N ILE A 11 15.78 -21.17 -4.94
CA ILE A 11 15.55 -22.59 -4.62
C ILE A 11 16.87 -23.40 -4.70
N ALA A 12 17.75 -23.06 -5.64
CA ALA A 12 19.05 -23.70 -5.79
C ALA A 12 20.10 -23.21 -4.77
N ASN A 13 19.85 -22.11 -4.05
CA ASN A 13 20.74 -21.58 -3.04
C ASN A 13 20.29 -22.05 -1.63
N PRO A 14 21.12 -22.78 -0.87
CA PRO A 14 20.71 -23.35 0.41
C PRO A 14 20.34 -22.29 1.46
N ALA A 15 21.01 -21.13 1.47
CA ALA A 15 20.68 -20.04 2.38
C ALA A 15 19.35 -19.36 2.00
N CYS A 16 19.09 -19.18 0.69
CA CYS A 16 17.82 -18.61 0.24
C CYS A 16 16.64 -19.57 0.46
N THR A 17 16.81 -20.87 0.18
CA THR A 17 15.82 -21.90 0.50
C THR A 17 15.56 -21.98 2.00
N ALA A 18 16.61 -21.91 2.83
CA ALA A 18 16.46 -21.87 4.29
C ALA A 18 15.74 -20.59 4.77
N ASN A 19 16.01 -19.44 4.16
CA ASN A 19 15.29 -18.20 4.45
C ASN A 19 13.79 -18.34 4.15
N VAL A 20 13.44 -18.81 2.95
CA VAL A 20 12.03 -19.01 2.56
C VAL A 20 11.35 -20.01 3.49
N ALA A 21 12.02 -21.12 3.84
CA ALA A 21 11.49 -22.08 4.80
C ALA A 21 11.27 -21.46 6.19
N CYS A 22 12.23 -20.68 6.68
CA CYS A 22 12.13 -19.95 7.95
C CYS A 22 10.92 -19.00 7.94
N LEU A 23 10.77 -18.18 6.90
CA LEU A 23 9.65 -17.25 6.75
C LEU A 23 8.28 -17.97 6.76
N GLN A 24 8.18 -19.16 6.15
CA GLN A 24 6.94 -19.96 6.20
C GLN A 24 6.54 -20.36 7.62
N THR A 25 7.51 -20.57 8.52
CA THR A 25 7.24 -20.90 9.93
C THR A 25 6.79 -19.70 10.78
N CYS A 26 6.96 -18.48 10.27
CA CYS A 26 6.58 -17.26 10.99
C CYS A 26 5.11 -16.88 10.84
N ASN A 27 4.42 -17.42 9.83
CA ASN A 27 3.03 -17.04 9.51
C ASN A 27 2.07 -17.33 10.68
N ASN A 28 1.18 -16.37 10.98
CA ASN A 28 0.16 -16.42 12.03
C ASN A 28 0.71 -16.51 13.46
N ARG A 29 1.98 -16.18 13.67
CA ARG A 29 2.55 -16.08 15.01
C ARG A 29 2.24 -14.71 15.63
N PRO A 30 2.07 -14.61 16.96
CA PRO A 30 1.91 -13.32 17.63
C PRO A 30 3.14 -12.40 17.45
N ASP A 31 4.31 -12.98 17.22
CA ASP A 31 5.59 -12.31 16.95
C ASP A 31 5.99 -12.35 15.46
N GLU A 32 5.04 -12.50 14.53
CA GLU A 32 5.30 -12.73 13.10
C GLU A 32 6.31 -11.74 12.51
N THR A 33 6.15 -10.44 12.76
CA THR A 33 7.07 -9.40 12.24
C THR A 33 8.50 -9.59 12.76
N GLU A 34 8.67 -9.85 14.05
CA GLU A 34 10.00 -10.05 14.64
C GLU A 34 10.65 -11.37 14.16
N CYS A 35 9.84 -12.43 14.03
CA CYS A 35 10.26 -13.72 13.48
C CYS A 35 10.77 -13.57 12.03
N GLN A 36 10.03 -12.84 11.19
CA GLN A 36 10.41 -12.61 9.79
C GLN A 36 11.70 -11.79 9.66
N ILE A 37 11.89 -10.77 10.51
CA ILE A 37 13.13 -9.98 10.55
C ILE A 37 14.32 -10.88 10.90
N LYS A 38 14.20 -11.71 11.94
CA LYS A 38 15.27 -12.63 12.35
C LYS A 38 15.63 -13.65 11.26
N CYS A 39 14.65 -14.16 10.50
CA CYS A 39 14.92 -15.02 9.34
C CYS A 39 15.72 -14.26 8.26
N GLY A 40 15.35 -13.01 7.98
CA GLY A 40 16.04 -12.14 7.04
C GLY A 40 17.51 -11.92 7.42
N ASP A 41 17.77 -11.56 8.68
CA ASP A 41 19.12 -11.30 9.20
C ASP A 41 19.98 -12.58 9.21
N LEU A 42 19.39 -13.73 9.58
CA LEU A 42 20.11 -14.99 9.70
C LEU A 42 20.62 -15.55 8.36
N PHE A 43 19.88 -15.30 7.28
CA PHE A 43 20.16 -15.87 5.96
C PHE A 43 20.54 -14.82 4.92
N GLU A 44 20.87 -13.60 5.35
CA GLU A 44 21.22 -12.48 4.48
C GLU A 44 22.36 -12.86 3.51
N ASN A 45 22.10 -12.71 2.21
CA ASN A 45 23.10 -12.80 1.16
C ASN A 45 22.58 -12.14 -0.14
N THR A 46 23.46 -12.01 -1.13
CA THR A 46 23.14 -11.36 -2.41
C THR A 46 22.01 -12.03 -3.17
N VAL A 47 21.91 -13.37 -3.14
CA VAL A 47 20.83 -14.12 -3.81
C VAL A 47 19.48 -13.89 -3.11
N VAL A 48 19.48 -13.81 -1.78
CA VAL A 48 18.30 -13.44 -0.99
C VAL A 48 17.89 -11.99 -1.26
N GLY A 49 18.84 -11.07 -1.40
CA GLY A 49 18.59 -9.68 -1.77
C GLY A 49 17.94 -9.54 -3.16
N GLU A 50 18.51 -10.18 -4.18
CA GLU A 50 17.97 -10.21 -5.56
C GLU A 50 16.55 -10.80 -5.59
N PHE A 51 16.33 -11.88 -4.83
CA PHE A 51 15.02 -12.51 -4.70
C PHE A 51 14.01 -11.57 -4.01
N ASN A 52 14.39 -10.94 -2.89
CA ASN A 52 13.54 -10.02 -2.14
C ASN A 52 13.16 -8.78 -2.94
N GLU A 53 14.09 -8.15 -3.65
CA GLU A 53 13.81 -7.03 -4.55
C GLU A 53 12.79 -7.43 -5.62
N CYS A 54 12.97 -8.62 -6.18
CA CYS A 54 12.07 -9.15 -7.19
C CYS A 54 10.66 -9.43 -6.62
N ALA A 55 10.57 -10.03 -5.43
CA ALA A 55 9.32 -10.43 -4.79
C ALA A 55 8.52 -9.23 -4.27
N VAL A 56 9.18 -8.27 -3.61
CA VAL A 56 8.54 -7.15 -2.91
C VAL A 56 8.41 -5.92 -3.80
N SER A 57 9.49 -5.52 -4.47
CA SER A 57 9.55 -4.26 -5.23
C SER A 57 9.02 -4.44 -6.64
N ARG A 58 9.49 -5.48 -7.36
CA ARG A 58 9.11 -5.70 -8.76
C ARG A 58 7.79 -6.48 -8.91
N LYS A 59 7.30 -7.12 -7.85
CA LYS A 59 6.01 -7.86 -7.73
C LYS A 59 5.70 -8.85 -8.86
N LYS A 60 6.72 -9.37 -9.54
CA LYS A 60 6.55 -10.13 -10.80
C LYS A 60 7.00 -11.59 -10.74
N CYS A 61 7.79 -11.98 -9.74
CA CYS A 61 8.41 -13.31 -9.69
C CYS A 61 7.84 -14.28 -8.67
N VAL A 62 7.04 -13.80 -7.73
CA VAL A 62 6.26 -14.65 -6.81
C VAL A 62 4.78 -14.35 -7.05
N PRO A 63 3.95 -15.38 -7.32
CA PRO A 63 2.50 -15.20 -7.38
C PRO A 63 2.02 -14.56 -6.08
N ARG A 64 1.31 -13.42 -6.17
CA ARG A 64 0.66 -12.87 -4.97
C ARG A 64 -0.36 -13.89 -4.49
N LYS A 65 -0.35 -14.16 -3.18
CA LYS A 65 -1.50 -14.79 -2.53
C LYS A 65 -2.71 -13.90 -2.84
N SER A 66 -3.78 -14.51 -3.35
CA SER A 66 -5.03 -13.78 -3.54
C SER A 66 -5.45 -13.22 -2.19
N ASP A 67 -5.86 -11.96 -2.18
CA ASP A 67 -6.61 -11.45 -1.04
C ASP A 67 -7.86 -12.32 -0.92
N VAL A 68 -8.02 -12.97 0.22
CA VAL A 68 -9.18 -13.81 0.52
C VAL A 68 -10.30 -12.98 1.15
N GLY A 69 -10.09 -11.67 1.35
CA GLY A 69 -11.05 -10.77 1.98
C GLY A 69 -11.17 -10.95 3.49
N ASP A 70 -10.27 -11.72 4.09
CA ASP A 70 -10.21 -11.94 5.54
C ASP A 70 -9.56 -10.73 6.21
N PHE A 71 -10.30 -9.62 6.26
CA PHE A 71 -9.99 -8.52 7.15
C PHE A 71 -10.56 -8.85 8.52
N PRO A 72 -9.75 -8.80 9.60
CA PRO A 72 -10.28 -8.99 10.94
C PRO A 72 -11.40 -7.97 11.16
N VAL A 73 -12.60 -8.45 11.46
CA VAL A 73 -13.71 -7.59 11.83
C VAL A 73 -13.28 -6.87 13.11
N PRO A 74 -13.19 -5.53 13.12
CA PRO A 74 -12.85 -4.80 14.32
C PRO A 74 -13.82 -5.18 15.45
N ASP A 75 -13.31 -5.30 16.67
CA ASP A 75 -14.16 -5.52 17.84
C ASP A 75 -15.30 -4.48 17.83
N PRO A 76 -16.59 -4.87 17.96
CA PRO A 76 -17.72 -3.94 17.94
C PRO A 76 -17.62 -2.80 18.96
N SER A 77 -16.78 -2.90 19.99
CA SER A 77 -16.52 -1.82 20.94
C SER A 77 -15.53 -0.75 20.45
N VAL A 78 -14.82 -1.00 19.34
CA VAL A 78 -13.76 -0.13 18.79
C VAL A 78 -14.28 0.96 17.84
N PRO A 79 -15.31 0.72 16.99
CA PRO A 79 -15.90 1.77 16.17
C PRO A 79 -16.39 2.94 17.03
N VAL A 80 -16.15 4.16 16.53
CA VAL A 80 -16.69 5.36 17.15
C VAL A 80 -18.22 5.27 17.12
N GLN A 81 -18.85 5.14 18.28
CA GLN A 81 -20.31 4.93 18.40
C GLN A 81 -21.12 6.10 17.83
N LYS A 82 -20.53 7.30 17.80
CA LYS A 82 -21.14 8.51 17.24
C LYS A 82 -20.11 9.27 16.41
N PHE A 83 -20.36 9.36 15.11
CA PHE A 83 -19.63 10.23 14.20
C PHE A 83 -20.57 11.34 13.73
N ASP A 84 -20.21 12.59 14.02
CA ASP A 84 -20.94 13.77 13.55
C ASP A 84 -20.03 14.59 12.63
N MET A 85 -20.47 14.83 11.40
CA MET A 85 -19.69 15.64 10.46
C MET A 85 -19.61 17.11 10.88
N ASN A 86 -20.51 17.59 11.74
CA ASN A 86 -20.48 18.96 12.24
C ASN A 86 -19.31 19.23 13.21
N ASP A 87 -18.70 18.18 13.76
CA ASP A 87 -17.53 18.29 14.63
C ASP A 87 -16.26 18.67 13.83
N PHE A 88 -16.32 18.60 12.50
CA PHE A 88 -15.25 18.99 11.60
C PHE A 88 -15.54 20.35 10.96
N SER A 89 -14.55 21.25 11.03
CA SER A 89 -14.60 22.55 10.35
C SER A 89 -13.39 22.72 9.44
N GLY A 90 -13.55 23.40 8.32
CA GLY A 90 -12.47 23.53 7.35
C GLY A 90 -12.77 24.44 6.17
N LYS A 91 -11.79 24.58 5.28
CA LYS A 91 -11.90 25.33 4.02
C LYS A 91 -11.35 24.50 2.88
N TRP A 92 -11.99 24.63 1.73
CA TRP A 92 -11.52 24.10 0.46
C TRP A 92 -11.02 25.25 -0.41
N TYR A 93 -9.88 25.03 -1.04
CA TYR A 93 -9.22 25.97 -1.94
C TYR A 93 -9.09 25.29 -3.30
N ILE A 94 -9.72 25.87 -4.32
CA ILE A 94 -9.53 25.40 -5.69
C ILE A 94 -8.18 25.95 -6.16
N LEU A 95 -7.19 25.07 -6.34
CA LEU A 95 -5.85 25.44 -6.76
C LEU A 95 -5.77 25.61 -8.29
N SER A 96 -6.47 24.74 -9.02
CA SER A 96 -6.57 24.78 -10.47
C SER A 96 -7.84 24.06 -10.90
N SER A 97 -8.41 24.46 -12.03
CA SER A 97 -9.58 23.78 -12.61
C SER A 97 -9.67 24.03 -14.10
N LYS A 98 -10.18 23.03 -14.83
CA LYS A 98 -10.61 23.15 -16.22
C LYS A 98 -11.99 22.51 -16.35
N VAL A 99 -12.99 23.31 -16.74
CA VAL A 99 -14.39 22.86 -16.84
C VAL A 99 -14.96 23.33 -18.19
N GLU A 100 -14.82 22.48 -19.20
CA GLU A 100 -15.25 22.73 -20.59
C GLU A 100 -16.39 21.79 -21.01
N ASN A 101 -16.99 21.06 -20.06
CA ASN A 101 -17.91 19.96 -20.30
C ASN A 101 -17.29 18.80 -21.09
N SER A 102 -15.99 18.58 -20.89
CA SER A 102 -15.18 17.55 -21.54
C SER A 102 -14.89 16.37 -20.59
N PRO A 103 -14.61 15.15 -21.10
CA PRO A 103 -14.10 14.05 -20.27
C PRO A 103 -12.81 14.38 -19.49
N ASP A 104 -12.03 15.33 -20.00
CA ASP A 104 -10.76 15.79 -19.40
C ASP A 104 -10.94 16.88 -18.34
N ASP A 105 -12.19 17.25 -18.02
CA ASP A 105 -12.48 18.24 -16.98
C ASP A 105 -11.93 17.79 -15.62
N TYR A 106 -11.34 18.74 -14.90
CA TYR A 106 -10.76 18.50 -13.57
C TYR A 106 -10.91 19.68 -12.62
N ILE A 107 -10.86 19.39 -11.32
CA ILE A 107 -10.76 20.36 -10.23
C ILE A 107 -9.72 19.85 -9.23
N CYS A 108 -8.63 20.59 -9.07
CA CYS A 108 -7.61 20.36 -8.05
C CYS A 108 -7.98 21.14 -6.78
N VAL A 109 -8.25 20.43 -5.70
CA VAL A 109 -8.68 21.01 -4.42
C VAL A 109 -7.63 20.75 -3.36
N TYR A 110 -7.20 21.81 -2.69
CA TYR A 110 -6.52 21.71 -1.41
C TYR A 110 -7.53 21.93 -0.30
N TYR A 111 -7.57 21.05 0.70
CA TYR A 111 -8.42 21.22 1.87
C TYR A 111 -7.58 21.30 3.14
N LYS A 112 -8.05 22.11 4.08
CA LYS A 112 -7.60 22.15 5.47
C LYS A 112 -8.79 22.01 6.39
N GLY A 113 -8.65 21.18 7.42
CA GLY A 113 -9.69 20.89 8.40
C GLY A 113 -9.15 20.80 9.82
N ARG A 114 -10.06 20.86 10.77
CA ARG A 114 -9.80 20.71 12.20
C ARG A 114 -11.02 20.19 12.94
N ASN A 115 -10.79 19.54 14.06
CA ASN A 115 -11.80 19.25 15.08
C ASN A 115 -11.25 19.60 16.47
N ASP A 116 -11.89 19.10 17.52
CA ASP A 116 -11.48 19.24 18.92
C ASP A 116 -10.17 18.50 19.27
N ALA A 117 -9.82 17.45 18.52
CA ALA A 117 -8.62 16.65 18.73
C ALA A 117 -7.38 17.19 17.99
N TRP A 118 -7.54 17.73 16.79
CA TRP A 118 -6.40 18.16 15.95
C TRP A 118 -6.77 19.26 14.96
N ASP A 119 -5.82 20.17 14.71
CA ASP A 119 -5.96 21.33 13.81
C ASP A 119 -5.12 21.24 12.52
N GLY A 120 -4.44 20.12 12.32
CA GLY A 120 -3.52 19.91 11.20
C GLY A 120 -4.08 19.07 10.04
N TYR A 121 -5.37 18.71 10.03
CA TYR A 121 -5.91 17.94 8.91
C TYR A 121 -5.79 18.75 7.62
N GLY A 122 -5.28 18.11 6.57
CA GLY A 122 -5.27 18.73 5.26
C GLY A 122 -4.57 17.85 4.24
N SER A 123 -4.99 17.99 2.99
CA SER A 123 -4.39 17.30 1.85
C SER A 123 -4.85 17.96 0.55
N SER A 124 -4.38 17.42 -0.57
CA SER A 124 -4.83 17.81 -1.90
C SER A 124 -5.47 16.62 -2.60
N VAL A 125 -6.55 16.87 -3.33
CA VAL A 125 -7.26 15.89 -4.15
C VAL A 125 -7.49 16.46 -5.54
N LEU A 126 -7.43 15.58 -6.53
CA LEU A 126 -7.71 15.91 -7.93
C LEU A 126 -8.97 15.17 -8.35
N TYR A 127 -10.06 15.92 -8.52
CA TYR A 127 -11.29 15.39 -9.07
C TYR A 127 -11.23 15.46 -10.58
N THR A 128 -11.50 14.34 -11.25
CA THR A 128 -11.63 14.25 -12.71
C THR A 128 -13.03 13.77 -13.06
N ARG A 129 -13.54 14.19 -14.22
CA ARG A 129 -14.81 13.66 -14.72
C ARG A 129 -14.70 12.19 -15.14
N SER A 130 -13.58 11.82 -15.75
CA SER A 130 -13.20 10.44 -16.02
C SER A 130 -12.79 9.69 -14.75
N SER A 131 -13.05 8.38 -14.69
CA SER A 131 -12.56 7.49 -13.62
C SER A 131 -11.07 7.15 -13.75
N VAL A 132 -10.46 7.49 -14.88
CA VAL A 132 -9.02 7.39 -15.15
C VAL A 132 -8.47 8.81 -15.32
N LEU A 133 -7.41 9.13 -14.59
CA LEU A 133 -6.73 10.42 -14.67
C LEU A 133 -6.27 10.68 -16.13
N PRO A 134 -6.75 11.75 -16.79
CA PRO A 134 -6.35 12.06 -18.16
C PRO A 134 -4.85 12.37 -18.26
N GLU A 135 -4.16 11.80 -19.24
CA GLU A 135 -2.72 12.06 -19.45
C GLU A 135 -2.43 13.52 -19.82
N SER A 136 -3.41 14.19 -20.44
CA SER A 136 -3.34 15.59 -20.86
C SER A 136 -3.05 16.58 -19.71
N ILE A 137 -3.29 16.17 -18.46
CA ILE A 137 -3.10 17.01 -17.27
C ILE A 137 -1.91 16.58 -16.38
N ILE A 138 -1.20 15.49 -16.71
CA ILE A 138 -0.07 14.98 -15.92
C ILE A 138 1.25 15.69 -16.28
N PHE A 139 1.37 16.24 -17.49
CA PHE A 139 2.63 16.76 -18.05
C PHE A 139 2.57 18.25 -18.44
N THR A 140 1.82 19.06 -17.69
CA THR A 140 1.86 20.54 -17.88
C THR A 140 2.94 21.18 -17.03
#